data_AF-A0A084JJU2-F1
#
_entry.id   AF-A0A084JJU2-F1
#
_cell.length_a   1.000
_cell.length_b   1.000
_cell.length_c   1.000
_cell.angle_alpha   90.00
_cell.angle_beta   90.00
_cell.angle_gamma   90.00
#
_symmetry.space_group_name_H-M   'P 1'
#
loop_
_entity.id
_entity.type
_entity.pdbx_description
1 polymer ?
#
loop_
_entity_poly.entity_id
_entity_poly.type
_entity_poly.pdbx_seq_one_letter_code
_entity_poly.pdbx_strand_id
1 'polypeptide(L)'
;MIIHVVQPGETIHSISEYYKIPVDRLILENGLTNPGNLAIGQTIVIVQPETLYTVQAGDTLESIAKQHDTTTMELLRNNPYLSDRKYLYNGETIVISYQTNRTRSITTIGYTFSYIDRPILIKTLPFLTYLTIFNYRVTNEGEIIFIADDTELIDLAKTYGVAPMMFVSTLSDGGIVNPEVTNTFLNNPSVQDHFIENALQIMKTKGFCGINIYLERINYENLNSFAEYLRRASERFHSEGYKILITVTPIANIEAPDVSFEKIDYGKLTESVDGIIFSSYDWALSYSYPNSIFPVNVLRELLDYAVSIIPPEKIIFGITTLGYDWVLPYVPGVTEAAAISDSRAIEIAADNGITIQFNEEAQSPYFFYTENGSLHLVWFKDARSFDSRAGLVEEYDLQGVSIWTIMRFSTQMWFIINTRYYIERLPGINCQSCVLN
;
A
#
# COMPACT_ATOMS: atom_id res chain seq x y z
N MET A 1 -8.02 -1.58 20.13
CA MET A 1 -7.59 -2.72 19.28
C MET A 1 -6.61 -3.59 20.06
N ILE A 2 -6.71 -4.91 19.96
CA ILE A 2 -5.78 -5.88 20.51
C ILE A 2 -5.34 -6.80 19.38
N ILE A 3 -4.06 -7.15 19.30
CA ILE A 3 -3.56 -8.17 18.38
C ILE A 3 -3.27 -9.42 19.21
N HIS A 4 -4.13 -10.42 19.08
CA HIS A 4 -4.00 -11.70 19.76
C HIS A 4 -3.08 -12.62 18.95
N VAL A 5 -2.13 -13.28 19.61
CA VAL A 5 -1.21 -14.25 19.00
C VAL A 5 -1.64 -15.64 19.45
N VAL A 6 -2.04 -16.49 18.49
CA VAL A 6 -2.56 -17.84 18.73
C VAL A 6 -1.53 -18.68 19.47
N GLN A 7 -1.94 -19.22 20.62
CA GLN A 7 -1.18 -20.11 21.49
C GLN A 7 -1.51 -21.59 21.20
N PRO A 8 -0.65 -22.54 21.65
CA PRO A 8 -0.92 -23.96 21.51
C PRO A 8 -2.28 -24.36 22.10
N GLY A 9 -3.12 -24.99 21.28
CA GLY A 9 -4.45 -25.50 21.68
C GLY A 9 -5.58 -24.49 21.56
N GLU A 10 -5.31 -23.22 21.22
CA GLU A 10 -6.37 -22.26 20.94
C GLU A 10 -7.08 -22.54 19.62
N THR A 11 -8.38 -22.28 19.59
CA THR A 11 -9.23 -22.35 18.40
C THR A 11 -9.92 -21.02 18.20
N ILE A 12 -10.47 -20.79 17.01
CA ILE A 12 -11.27 -19.58 16.79
C ILE A 12 -12.46 -19.47 17.77
N HIS A 13 -12.99 -20.60 18.24
CA HIS A 13 -14.08 -20.65 19.23
C HIS A 13 -13.59 -20.23 20.62
N SER A 14 -12.46 -20.75 21.09
CA SER A 14 -11.93 -20.34 22.40
C SER A 14 -11.53 -18.87 22.43
N ILE A 15 -10.98 -18.36 21.32
CA ILE A 15 -10.65 -16.93 21.15
C ILE A 15 -11.94 -16.09 21.14
N SER A 16 -12.96 -16.53 20.40
CA SER A 16 -14.29 -15.90 20.37
C SER A 16 -14.93 -15.81 21.76
N GLU A 17 -14.91 -16.91 22.53
CA GLU A 17 -15.44 -16.96 23.89
C GLU A 17 -14.69 -16.02 24.84
N TYR A 18 -13.36 -15.99 24.75
CA TYR A 18 -12.51 -15.14 25.59
C TYR A 18 -12.77 -13.65 25.35
N TYR A 19 -12.79 -13.23 24.09
CA TYR A 19 -13.01 -11.81 23.72
C TYR A 19 -14.48 -11.43 23.61
N LYS A 20 -15.41 -12.39 23.69
CA LYS A 20 -16.87 -12.18 23.54
C LYS A 20 -17.25 -11.57 22.19
N ILE A 21 -16.53 -11.92 21.13
CA ILE A 21 -16.82 -11.51 19.75
C ILE A 21 -17.25 -12.76 18.97
N PRO A 22 -18.39 -12.75 18.25
CA PRO A 22 -18.85 -13.91 17.49
C PRO A 22 -17.79 -14.48 16.53
N VAL A 23 -17.71 -15.80 16.41
CA VAL A 23 -16.74 -16.50 15.53
C VAL A 23 -16.77 -15.98 14.10
N ASP A 24 -17.96 -15.87 13.49
CA ASP A 24 -18.12 -15.41 12.11
C ASP A 24 -17.53 -14.01 11.90
N ARG A 25 -17.60 -13.17 12.93
CA ARG A 25 -17.05 -11.82 12.89
C ARG A 25 -15.53 -11.83 12.95
N LEU A 26 -14.94 -12.61 13.85
CA LEU A 26 -13.49 -12.78 13.90
C LEU A 26 -12.95 -13.32 12.57
N ILE A 27 -13.66 -14.25 11.94
CA ILE A 27 -13.32 -14.80 10.62
C ILE A 27 -13.34 -13.70 9.56
N LEU A 28 -14.42 -12.91 9.49
CA LEU A 28 -14.58 -11.86 8.48
C LEU A 28 -13.58 -10.70 8.66
N GLU A 29 -13.39 -10.22 9.89
CA GLU A 29 -12.49 -9.09 10.23
C GLU A 29 -11.01 -9.44 10.06
N ASN A 30 -10.67 -10.73 10.12
CA ASN A 30 -9.29 -11.20 9.93
C ASN A 30 -9.04 -11.88 8.58
N GLY A 31 -10.09 -12.10 7.78
CA GLY A 31 -9.97 -12.79 6.50
C GLY A 31 -9.47 -14.23 6.64
N LEU A 32 -9.91 -14.95 7.68
CA LEU A 32 -9.45 -16.32 7.94
C LEU A 32 -9.99 -17.27 6.87
N THR A 33 -9.08 -17.87 6.09
CA THR A 33 -9.43 -18.86 5.06
C THR A 33 -9.57 -20.28 5.61
N ASN A 34 -8.84 -20.59 6.69
CA ASN A 34 -8.87 -21.90 7.35
C ASN A 34 -9.09 -21.77 8.88
N PRO A 35 -10.29 -21.34 9.32
CA PRO A 35 -10.55 -21.06 10.74
C PRO A 35 -10.52 -22.29 11.65
N GLY A 36 -10.54 -23.50 11.07
CA GLY A 36 -10.43 -24.76 11.80
C GLY A 36 -8.99 -25.22 12.07
N ASN A 37 -8.00 -24.63 11.40
CA ASN A 37 -6.59 -24.99 11.53
C ASN A 37 -5.73 -23.72 11.70
N LEU A 38 -5.78 -23.11 12.88
CA LEU A 38 -4.96 -21.93 13.18
C LEU A 38 -3.51 -22.34 13.43
N ALA A 39 -2.55 -21.62 12.82
CA ALA A 39 -1.14 -21.82 13.11
C ALA A 39 -0.78 -21.21 14.47
N ILE A 40 0.10 -21.88 15.24
CA ILE A 40 0.66 -21.29 16.46
C ILE A 40 1.50 -20.08 16.05
N GLY A 41 1.28 -18.94 16.70
CA GLY A 41 1.91 -17.66 16.35
C GLY A 41 1.16 -16.85 15.29
N GLN A 42 0.09 -17.38 14.68
CA GLN A 42 -0.81 -16.62 13.82
C GLN A 42 -1.46 -15.49 14.61
N THR A 43 -1.71 -14.34 13.97
CA THR A 43 -2.33 -13.20 14.62
C THR A 43 -3.81 -13.07 14.29
N ILE A 44 -4.60 -12.63 15.27
CA ILE A 44 -6.01 -12.28 15.15
C ILE A 44 -6.19 -10.86 15.72
N VAL A 45 -6.59 -9.92 14.88
CA VAL A 45 -6.97 -8.56 15.26
C VAL A 45 -8.34 -8.60 15.93
N ILE A 46 -8.40 -8.05 17.14
CA ILE A 46 -9.59 -7.99 17.98
C ILE A 46 -9.95 -6.53 18.22
N VAL A 47 -11.11 -6.10 17.73
CA VAL A 47 -11.68 -4.78 18.01
C VAL A 47 -13.15 -4.94 18.36
N GLN A 48 -13.55 -4.39 19.50
CA GLN A 48 -14.94 -4.46 19.93
C GLN A 48 -15.81 -3.56 19.04
N PRO A 49 -16.90 -4.09 18.47
CA PRO A 49 -17.92 -3.25 17.84
C PRO A 49 -18.54 -2.33 18.89
N GLU A 50 -18.59 -1.03 18.61
CA GLU A 50 -19.28 -0.06 19.47
C GLU A 50 -20.77 -0.02 19.12
N THR A 51 -21.08 0.01 17.81
CA THR A 51 -22.45 0.04 17.31
C THR A 51 -22.65 -1.03 16.26
N LEU A 52 -23.64 -1.88 16.52
CA LEU A 52 -24.13 -2.90 15.60
C LEU A 52 -25.49 -2.50 15.05
N TYR A 53 -25.76 -2.88 13.81
CA TYR A 53 -27.05 -2.68 13.19
C TYR A 53 -27.52 -3.95 12.50
N THR A 54 -28.76 -4.34 12.79
CA THR A 54 -29.44 -5.42 12.09
C THR A 54 -30.21 -4.84 10.92
N VAL A 55 -29.83 -5.22 9.71
CA VAL A 55 -30.45 -4.77 8.47
C VAL A 55 -31.94 -5.09 8.47
N GLN A 56 -32.76 -4.10 8.14
CA GLN A 56 -34.20 -4.20 7.99
C GLN A 56 -34.59 -4.28 6.50
N ALA A 57 -35.82 -4.72 6.24
CA ALA A 57 -36.35 -4.78 4.89
C ALA A 57 -36.43 -3.38 4.25
N GLY A 58 -35.74 -3.20 3.11
CA GLY A 58 -35.71 -1.94 2.37
C GLY A 58 -34.49 -1.06 2.64
N ASP A 59 -33.64 -1.45 3.59
CA ASP A 59 -32.42 -0.70 3.88
C ASP A 59 -31.42 -0.70 2.72
N THR A 60 -30.77 0.43 2.53
CA THR A 60 -29.56 0.59 1.72
C THR A 60 -28.40 1.11 2.59
N LEU A 61 -27.16 0.93 2.12
CA LEU A 61 -25.99 1.48 2.82
C LEU A 61 -26.10 3.00 3.01
N GLU A 62 -26.64 3.73 2.03
CA GLU A 62 -26.84 5.18 2.14
C GLU A 62 -27.85 5.54 3.23
N SER A 63 -28.98 4.80 3.30
CA SER A 63 -30.01 5.05 4.32
C SER A 63 -29.49 4.77 5.73
N ILE A 64 -28.75 3.67 5.90
CA ILE A 64 -28.12 3.31 7.18
C ILE A 64 -27.04 4.32 7.55
N ALA A 65 -26.18 4.69 6.59
CA ALA A 65 -25.13 5.67 6.83
C ALA A 65 -25.70 7.00 7.33
N LYS A 66 -26.76 7.49 6.68
CA LYS A 66 -27.47 8.71 7.08
C LYS A 66 -28.12 8.57 8.46
N GLN A 67 -28.72 7.43 8.78
CA GLN A 67 -29.36 7.20 10.08
C GLN A 67 -28.35 7.22 11.24
N HIS A 68 -27.10 6.83 10.98
CA HIS A 68 -26.05 6.69 11.97
C HIS A 68 -24.96 7.77 11.89
N ASP A 69 -25.24 8.89 11.22
CA ASP A 69 -24.31 10.02 11.04
C ASP A 69 -22.91 9.58 10.58
N THR A 70 -22.87 8.61 9.65
CA THR A 70 -21.65 8.06 9.05
C THR A 70 -21.72 8.09 7.53
N THR A 71 -20.75 7.48 6.85
CA THR A 71 -20.68 7.45 5.38
C THR A 71 -20.77 6.02 4.85
N THR A 72 -21.27 5.86 3.62
CA THR A 72 -21.24 4.56 2.92
C THR A 72 -19.83 3.97 2.89
N MET A 73 -18.80 4.81 2.70
CA MET A 73 -17.41 4.37 2.67
C MET A 73 -16.93 3.85 4.03
N GLU A 74 -17.31 4.50 5.12
CA GLU A 74 -17.02 3.99 6.47
C GLU A 74 -17.74 2.66 6.73
N LEU A 75 -19.01 2.53 6.32
CA LEU A 75 -19.73 1.25 6.43
C LEU A 75 -19.06 0.13 5.61
N LEU A 76 -18.60 0.43 4.39
CA LEU A 76 -17.88 -0.52 3.54
C LEU A 76 -16.51 -0.89 4.15
N ARG A 77 -15.79 0.05 4.75
CA ARG A 77 -14.54 -0.24 5.46
C ARG A 77 -14.77 -1.12 6.69
N ASN A 78 -15.86 -0.88 7.40
CA ASN A 78 -16.23 -1.68 8.57
C ASN A 78 -16.79 -3.06 8.20
N ASN A 79 -17.30 -3.22 6.97
CA ASN A 79 -17.89 -4.46 6.45
C ASN A 79 -17.44 -4.75 5.00
N PRO A 80 -16.15 -5.05 4.75
CA PRO A 80 -15.61 -5.14 3.38
C PRO A 80 -16.23 -6.24 2.52
N TYR A 81 -16.91 -7.21 3.12
CA TYR A 81 -17.64 -8.27 2.41
C TYR A 81 -18.92 -7.77 1.73
N LEU A 82 -19.31 -6.51 1.95
CA LEU A 82 -20.46 -5.86 1.31
C LEU A 82 -20.09 -5.13 0.01
N SER A 83 -18.81 -4.88 -0.27
CA SER A 83 -18.38 -3.96 -1.33
C SER A 83 -18.81 -4.37 -2.74
N ASP A 84 -18.92 -5.67 -3.01
CA ASP A 84 -19.36 -6.22 -4.30
C ASP A 84 -20.83 -6.68 -4.30
N ARG A 85 -21.58 -6.45 -3.21
CA ARG A 85 -22.97 -6.88 -3.09
C ARG A 85 -23.93 -5.82 -3.62
N LYS A 86 -24.94 -6.29 -4.34
CA LYS A 86 -26.02 -5.44 -4.87
C LYS A 86 -27.08 -5.07 -3.84
N TYR A 87 -27.31 -5.95 -2.86
CA TYR A 87 -28.38 -5.80 -1.86
C TYR A 87 -27.88 -6.24 -0.48
N LEU A 88 -28.45 -5.62 0.55
CA LEU A 88 -28.32 -6.06 1.94
C LEU A 88 -29.40 -7.11 2.25
N TYR A 89 -29.06 -8.09 3.07
CA TYR A 89 -29.96 -9.15 3.49
C TYR A 89 -30.66 -8.79 4.80
N ASN A 90 -31.99 -8.83 4.79
CA ASN A 90 -32.80 -8.59 6.00
C ASN A 90 -32.38 -9.56 7.12
N GLY A 91 -32.11 -9.01 8.31
CA GLY A 91 -31.65 -9.74 9.48
C GLY A 91 -30.13 -9.91 9.60
N GLU A 92 -29.34 -9.57 8.57
CA GLU A 92 -27.87 -9.60 8.70
C GLU A 92 -27.38 -8.46 9.61
N THR A 93 -26.33 -8.73 10.40
CA THR A 93 -25.79 -7.74 11.34
C THR A 93 -24.49 -7.16 10.81
N ILE A 94 -24.48 -5.84 10.61
CA ILE A 94 -23.32 -5.09 10.13
C ILE A 94 -22.73 -4.23 11.25
N VAL A 95 -21.47 -3.83 11.08
CA VAL A 95 -20.78 -2.94 12.02
C VAL A 95 -20.93 -1.50 11.56
N ILE A 96 -21.52 -0.66 12.41
CA ILE A 96 -21.61 0.77 12.14
C ILE A 96 -20.31 1.47 12.57
N SER A 97 -19.82 1.14 13.77
CA SER A 97 -18.61 1.71 14.34
C SER A 97 -17.91 0.72 15.27
N TYR A 98 -16.61 0.90 15.43
CA TYR A 98 -15.77 0.15 16.35
C TYR A 98 -15.32 1.03 17.53
N GLN A 99 -15.03 0.41 18.66
CA GLN A 99 -14.35 1.04 19.79
C GLN A 99 -12.91 1.36 19.41
N THR A 100 -12.71 2.59 18.94
CA THR A 100 -11.43 3.09 18.44
C THR A 100 -11.11 4.43 19.07
N ASN A 101 -9.82 4.77 19.09
CA ASN A 101 -9.29 6.04 19.58
C ASN A 101 -8.77 6.90 18.43
N ARG A 102 -9.40 6.82 17.25
CA ARG A 102 -8.99 7.57 16.06
C ARG A 102 -9.09 9.07 16.32
N THR A 103 -7.98 9.77 16.18
CA THR A 103 -7.88 11.23 16.33
C THR A 103 -7.33 11.92 15.09
N ARG A 104 -6.76 11.16 14.15
CA ARG A 104 -6.02 11.66 13.00
C ARG A 104 -6.61 11.15 11.69
N SER A 105 -6.58 12.00 10.67
CA SER A 105 -6.82 11.62 9.28
C SER A 105 -5.48 11.42 8.58
N ILE A 106 -5.40 10.41 7.71
CA ILE A 106 -4.20 10.16 6.89
C ILE A 106 -4.56 9.98 5.43
N THR A 107 -3.62 10.33 4.55
CA THR A 107 -3.67 9.94 3.14
C THR A 107 -3.31 8.46 3.00
N THR A 108 -4.05 7.75 2.16
CA THR A 108 -3.79 6.34 1.82
C THR A 108 -3.66 6.18 0.31
N ILE A 109 -2.60 5.52 -0.14
CA ILE A 109 -2.34 5.30 -1.56
C ILE A 109 -2.27 3.80 -1.85
N GLY A 110 -2.93 3.35 -2.91
CA GLY A 110 -2.85 1.97 -3.37
C GLY A 110 -2.22 1.88 -4.75
N TYR A 111 -1.19 1.04 -4.92
CA TYR A 111 -0.60 0.76 -6.23
C TYR A 111 -1.23 -0.47 -6.85
N THR A 112 -1.65 -0.34 -8.10
CA THR A 112 -2.26 -1.42 -8.87
C THR A 112 -1.66 -1.52 -10.25
N PHE A 113 -1.58 -2.74 -10.77
CA PHE A 113 -1.47 -2.93 -12.21
C PHE A 113 -2.84 -2.78 -12.87
N SER A 114 -2.86 -2.57 -14.19
CA SER A 114 -4.11 -2.46 -14.97
C SER A 114 -4.98 -3.73 -14.95
N TYR A 115 -4.40 -4.89 -14.65
CA TYR A 115 -5.07 -6.19 -14.64
C TYR A 115 -5.57 -6.64 -13.25
N ILE A 116 -5.72 -5.73 -12.29
CA ILE A 116 -6.29 -6.06 -10.98
C ILE A 116 -7.68 -6.66 -11.09
N ASP A 117 -7.95 -7.69 -10.27
CA ASP A 117 -9.28 -8.26 -10.16
C ASP A 117 -10.29 -7.20 -9.68
N ARG A 118 -11.32 -6.96 -10.49
CA ARG A 118 -12.35 -5.95 -10.23
C ARG A 118 -12.98 -6.04 -8.83
N PRO A 119 -13.33 -7.24 -8.29
CA PRO A 119 -13.85 -7.34 -6.93
C PRO A 119 -12.83 -6.89 -5.86
N ILE A 120 -11.54 -7.18 -6.07
CA ILE A 120 -10.46 -6.73 -5.17
C ILE A 120 -10.35 -5.21 -5.20
N LEU A 121 -10.38 -4.60 -6.39
CA LEU A 121 -10.36 -3.15 -6.52
C LEU A 121 -11.56 -2.49 -5.82
N ILE A 122 -12.78 -2.94 -6.10
CA ILE A 122 -14.01 -2.48 -5.44
C ILE A 122 -13.91 -2.57 -3.92
N LYS A 123 -13.37 -3.68 -3.41
CA LYS A 123 -13.19 -3.89 -1.98
C LYS A 123 -12.15 -2.96 -1.35
N THR A 124 -11.15 -2.56 -2.13
CA THR A 124 -10.02 -1.72 -1.67
C THR A 124 -10.32 -0.22 -1.74
N LEU A 125 -11.05 0.26 -2.75
CA LEU A 125 -11.33 1.70 -2.96
C LEU A 125 -11.91 2.47 -1.75
N PRO A 126 -12.77 1.88 -0.89
CA PRO A 126 -13.19 2.51 0.35
C PRO A 126 -12.03 2.91 1.27
N PHE A 127 -10.86 2.26 1.15
CA PHE A 127 -9.67 2.48 1.97
C PHE A 127 -8.62 3.38 1.33
N LEU A 128 -8.90 4.02 0.19
CA LEU A 128 -7.90 4.81 -0.54
C LEU A 128 -8.27 6.30 -0.59
N THR A 129 -7.26 7.15 -0.55
CA THR A 129 -7.30 8.56 -0.96
C THR A 129 -6.89 8.68 -2.43
N TYR A 130 -5.82 7.97 -2.82
CA TYR A 130 -5.33 7.91 -4.20
C TYR A 130 -5.19 6.46 -4.69
N LEU A 131 -5.51 6.25 -5.98
CA LEU A 131 -5.24 5.01 -6.70
C LEU A 131 -4.13 5.27 -7.72
N THR A 132 -2.95 4.68 -7.53
CA THR A 132 -1.82 4.83 -8.46
C THR A 132 -1.78 3.64 -9.43
N ILE A 133 -1.95 3.89 -10.72
CA ILE A 133 -2.02 2.85 -11.77
C ILE A 133 -0.66 2.71 -12.46
N PHE A 134 -0.01 1.56 -12.25
CA PHE A 134 1.29 1.18 -12.78
C PHE A 134 1.13 0.54 -14.19
N ASN A 135 1.84 0.95 -15.25
CA ASN A 135 2.89 1.98 -15.37
C ASN A 135 2.90 2.57 -16.80
N TYR A 136 2.91 3.91 -16.89
CA TYR A 136 3.11 4.68 -18.12
C TYR A 136 4.60 4.93 -18.34
N ARG A 137 5.15 4.42 -19.44
CA ARG A 137 6.60 4.38 -19.66
C ARG A 137 7.08 5.52 -20.55
N VAL A 138 8.12 6.21 -20.13
CA VAL A 138 8.75 7.28 -20.92
C VAL A 138 9.82 6.70 -21.85
N THR A 139 9.88 7.16 -23.10
CA THR A 139 10.93 6.82 -24.08
C THR A 139 12.08 7.83 -24.08
N ASN A 140 13.12 7.57 -24.88
CA ASN A 140 14.24 8.51 -25.07
C ASN A 140 13.83 9.82 -25.74
N GLU A 141 12.68 9.83 -26.41
CA GLU A 141 12.11 10.95 -27.14
C GLU A 141 11.05 11.70 -26.33
N GLY A 142 10.71 11.22 -25.12
CA GLY A 142 9.66 11.80 -24.27
C GLY A 142 8.25 11.37 -24.67
N GLU A 143 8.12 10.35 -25.51
CA GLU A 143 6.84 9.69 -25.78
C GLU A 143 6.45 8.85 -24.57
N ILE A 144 5.14 8.61 -24.42
CA ILE A 144 4.59 7.79 -23.34
C ILE A 144 3.97 6.53 -23.94
N ILE A 145 4.53 5.38 -23.57
CA ILE A 145 4.03 4.07 -23.95
C ILE A 145 3.17 3.53 -22.81
N PHE A 146 1.92 3.20 -23.11
CA PHE A 146 1.02 2.47 -22.22
C PHE A 146 0.19 1.47 -23.04
N ILE A 147 0.30 0.19 -22.69
CA ILE A 147 -0.21 -0.90 -23.53
C ILE A 147 -1.56 -1.42 -23.02
N ALA A 148 -1.96 -1.06 -21.80
CA ALA A 148 -3.21 -1.54 -21.20
C ALA A 148 -4.37 -0.53 -21.31
N ASP A 149 -5.58 -1.00 -21.05
CA ASP A 149 -6.75 -0.14 -20.82
C ASP A 149 -7.04 -0.09 -19.31
N ASP A 150 -6.92 1.10 -18.72
CA ASP A 150 -7.20 1.39 -17.32
C ASP A 150 -8.40 2.34 -17.15
N THR A 151 -9.19 2.56 -18.21
CA THR A 151 -10.36 3.45 -18.19
C THR A 151 -11.34 3.05 -17.10
N GLU A 152 -11.64 1.75 -16.98
CA GLU A 152 -12.54 1.25 -15.93
C GLU A 152 -11.99 1.50 -14.52
N LEU A 153 -10.67 1.33 -14.31
CA LEU A 153 -10.03 1.55 -13.01
C LEU A 153 -10.14 3.02 -12.59
N ILE A 154 -9.88 3.93 -13.53
CA ILE A 154 -9.97 5.38 -13.34
C ILE A 154 -11.40 5.78 -13.01
N ASP A 155 -12.38 5.31 -13.79
CA ASP A 155 -13.79 5.64 -13.58
C ASP A 155 -14.30 5.09 -12.25
N LEU A 156 -13.98 3.83 -11.94
CA LEU A 156 -14.36 3.21 -10.68
C LEU A 156 -13.75 3.97 -9.49
N ALA A 157 -12.46 4.35 -9.56
CA ALA A 157 -11.83 5.16 -8.52
C ALA A 157 -12.62 6.45 -8.25
N LYS A 158 -12.98 7.19 -9.30
CA LYS A 158 -13.80 8.41 -9.20
C LYS A 158 -15.17 8.14 -8.60
N THR A 159 -15.84 7.04 -8.97
CA THR A 159 -17.17 6.71 -8.39
C THR A 159 -17.11 6.46 -6.88
N TYR A 160 -15.96 6.00 -6.37
CA TYR A 160 -15.71 5.83 -4.94
C TYR A 160 -15.13 7.08 -4.28
N GLY A 161 -14.88 8.17 -5.01
CA GLY A 161 -14.25 9.39 -4.50
C GLY A 161 -12.76 9.22 -4.18
N VAL A 162 -12.08 8.34 -4.93
CA VAL A 162 -10.64 8.10 -4.89
C VAL A 162 -10.00 8.80 -6.09
N ALA A 163 -8.90 9.54 -5.88
CA ALA A 163 -8.22 10.24 -6.95
C ALA A 163 -7.28 9.29 -7.73
N PRO A 164 -7.55 8.99 -9.01
CA PRO A 164 -6.62 8.21 -9.83
C PRO A 164 -5.37 9.03 -10.15
N MET A 165 -4.20 8.42 -9.98
CA MET A 165 -2.88 9.00 -10.24
C MET A 165 -2.19 8.21 -11.35
N MET A 166 -1.66 8.93 -12.34
CA MET A 166 -0.89 8.33 -13.43
C MET A 166 0.52 8.02 -12.92
N PHE A 167 0.90 6.75 -12.81
CA PHE A 167 2.28 6.39 -12.47
C PHE A 167 3.14 6.45 -13.72
N VAL A 168 4.22 7.21 -13.67
CA VAL A 168 5.17 7.34 -14.77
C VAL A 168 6.56 6.91 -14.34
N SER A 169 7.24 6.15 -15.19
CA SER A 169 8.63 5.78 -14.97
C SER A 169 9.44 5.62 -16.26
N THR A 170 10.75 5.49 -16.10
CA THR A 170 11.72 5.11 -17.15
C THR A 170 12.01 3.59 -17.17
N LEU A 171 11.23 2.79 -16.44
CA LEU A 171 11.38 1.33 -16.39
C LEU A 171 11.01 0.67 -17.72
N SER A 172 11.50 -0.54 -17.97
CA SER A 172 11.10 -1.39 -19.10
C SER A 172 9.72 -2.05 -18.87
N ASP A 173 9.17 -2.77 -19.88
CA ASP A 173 7.90 -3.51 -19.75
C ASP A 173 7.96 -4.55 -18.61
N GLY A 174 9.14 -5.13 -18.40
CA GLY A 174 9.39 -6.08 -17.31
C GLY A 174 9.68 -5.42 -15.97
N GLY A 175 9.55 -4.09 -15.84
CA GLY A 175 9.91 -3.35 -14.63
C GLY A 175 11.42 -3.21 -14.42
N ILE A 176 12.23 -3.47 -15.45
CA ILE A 176 13.70 -3.43 -15.35
C ILE A 176 14.18 -1.99 -15.57
N VAL A 177 15.11 -1.56 -14.74
CA VAL A 177 15.77 -0.26 -14.82
C VAL A 177 16.41 -0.04 -16.19
N ASN A 178 16.17 1.12 -16.81
CA ASN A 178 16.87 1.55 -18.01
C ASN A 178 17.68 2.84 -17.72
N PRO A 179 18.98 2.71 -17.40
CA PRO A 179 19.83 3.86 -17.10
C PRO A 179 20.03 4.80 -18.29
N GLU A 180 20.03 4.29 -19.52
CA GLU A 180 20.19 5.10 -20.73
C GLU A 180 19.00 6.03 -20.94
N VAL A 181 17.79 5.50 -20.81
CA VAL A 181 16.56 6.31 -20.88
C VAL A 181 16.52 7.34 -19.78
N THR A 182 16.86 6.94 -18.56
CA THR A 182 16.94 7.84 -17.40
C THR A 182 17.93 8.99 -17.64
N ASN A 183 19.14 8.68 -18.09
CA ASN A 183 20.17 9.69 -18.35
C ASN A 183 19.80 10.61 -19.52
N THR A 184 19.23 10.06 -20.59
CA THR A 184 18.79 10.86 -21.75
C THR A 184 17.68 11.82 -21.35
N PHE A 185 16.68 11.32 -20.62
CA PHE A 185 15.55 12.10 -20.14
C PHE A 185 15.98 13.25 -19.22
N LEU A 186 16.81 12.97 -18.21
CA LEU A 186 17.23 13.99 -17.24
C LEU A 186 18.10 15.09 -17.82
N ASN A 187 18.85 14.81 -18.90
CA ASN A 187 19.80 15.76 -19.47
C ASN A 187 19.29 16.46 -20.74
N ASN A 188 18.05 16.22 -21.16
CA ASN A 188 17.49 16.80 -22.39
C ASN A 188 16.19 17.59 -22.10
N PRO A 189 16.27 18.93 -21.99
CA PRO A 189 15.11 19.77 -21.70
C PRO A 189 13.97 19.65 -22.71
N SER A 190 14.26 19.42 -23.99
CA SER A 190 13.26 19.27 -25.04
C SER A 190 12.48 17.95 -24.92
N VAL A 191 13.17 16.87 -24.50
CA VAL A 191 12.53 15.58 -24.19
C VAL A 191 11.61 15.72 -22.98
N GLN A 192 12.04 16.47 -21.96
CA GLN A 192 11.21 16.77 -20.79
C GLN A 192 9.96 17.58 -21.16
N ASP A 193 10.09 18.60 -22.01
CA ASP A 193 8.92 19.38 -22.48
C ASP A 193 7.94 18.51 -23.25
N HIS A 194 8.44 17.64 -24.13
CA HIS A 194 7.59 16.72 -24.89
C HIS A 194 6.84 15.77 -23.96
N PHE A 195 7.54 15.19 -22.98
CA PHE A 195 6.94 14.35 -21.96
C PHE A 195 5.87 15.09 -21.14
N ILE A 196 6.17 16.29 -20.66
CA ILE A 196 5.26 17.07 -19.80
C ILE A 196 3.94 17.33 -20.53
N GLU A 197 3.98 17.75 -21.79
CA GLU A 197 2.75 18.00 -22.57
C GLU A 197 2.00 16.71 -22.90
N ASN A 198 2.71 15.62 -23.24
CA ASN A 198 2.09 14.32 -23.47
C ASN A 198 1.39 13.80 -22.20
N ALA A 199 2.06 13.89 -21.05
CA ALA A 199 1.52 13.49 -19.75
C ALA A 199 0.27 14.30 -19.41
N LEU A 200 0.31 15.61 -19.61
CA LEU A 200 -0.84 16.48 -19.37
C LEU A 200 -2.02 16.11 -20.27
N GLN A 201 -1.79 15.85 -21.55
CA GLN A 201 -2.85 15.46 -22.48
C GLN A 201 -3.48 14.12 -22.08
N ILE A 202 -2.67 13.13 -21.66
CA ILE A 202 -3.18 11.84 -21.17
C ILE A 202 -3.99 12.03 -19.90
N MET A 203 -3.47 12.79 -18.93
CA MET A 203 -4.16 13.07 -17.67
C MET A 203 -5.52 13.73 -17.91
N LYS A 204 -5.59 14.73 -18.80
CA LYS A 204 -6.84 15.39 -19.21
C LYS A 204 -7.81 14.42 -19.89
N THR A 205 -7.31 13.63 -20.83
CA THR A 205 -8.16 12.76 -21.68
C THR A 205 -8.76 11.60 -20.88
N LYS A 206 -7.97 10.96 -20.02
CA LYS A 206 -8.43 9.83 -19.20
C LYS A 206 -9.05 10.31 -17.88
N GLY A 207 -8.78 11.55 -17.49
CA GLY A 207 -9.27 12.15 -16.24
C GLY A 207 -8.53 11.61 -15.02
N PHE A 208 -7.21 11.49 -15.10
CA PHE A 208 -6.39 11.40 -13.90
C PHE A 208 -6.51 12.69 -13.08
N CYS A 209 -6.15 12.64 -11.81
CA CYS A 209 -6.19 13.79 -10.90
C CYS A 209 -4.79 14.27 -10.49
N GLY A 210 -3.77 13.57 -10.98
CA GLY A 210 -2.38 13.91 -10.80
C GLY A 210 -1.46 12.85 -11.37
N ILE A 211 -0.18 13.05 -11.15
CA ILE A 211 0.90 12.19 -11.61
C ILE A 211 1.74 11.74 -10.42
N ASN A 212 2.18 10.50 -10.46
CA ASN A 212 3.20 9.96 -9.57
C ASN A 212 4.44 9.63 -10.40
N ILE A 213 5.50 10.40 -10.22
CA ILE A 213 6.74 10.27 -11.00
C ILE A 213 7.71 9.38 -10.22
N TYR A 214 8.20 8.34 -10.89
CA TYR A 214 9.22 7.47 -10.40
C TYR A 214 10.49 7.58 -11.24
N LEU A 215 11.60 7.81 -10.55
CA LEU A 215 12.93 7.70 -11.09
C LEU A 215 13.70 6.68 -10.27
N GLU A 216 14.19 5.65 -10.94
CA GLU A 216 15.04 4.66 -10.30
C GLU A 216 16.38 5.30 -9.85
N ARG A 217 16.83 4.98 -8.63
CA ARG A 217 18.17 5.32 -8.10
C ARG A 217 18.52 6.81 -8.19
N ILE A 218 17.74 7.66 -7.53
CA ILE A 218 18.13 9.05 -7.26
C ILE A 218 19.39 9.05 -6.36
N ASN A 219 20.47 9.66 -6.83
CA ASN A 219 21.77 9.70 -6.18
C ASN A 219 22.39 11.11 -6.24
N TYR A 220 23.58 11.31 -5.66
CA TYR A 220 24.22 12.62 -5.63
C TYR A 220 24.53 13.22 -7.01
N GLU A 221 24.71 12.38 -8.04
CA GLU A 221 25.07 12.82 -9.39
C GLU A 221 23.85 13.35 -10.16
N ASN A 222 22.68 12.71 -9.99
CA ASN A 222 21.48 13.03 -10.75
C ASN A 222 20.46 13.91 -9.99
N LEU A 223 20.59 14.07 -8.67
CA LEU A 223 19.63 14.78 -7.82
C LEU A 223 19.31 16.21 -8.31
N ASN A 224 20.33 16.98 -8.70
CA ASN A 224 20.11 18.37 -9.13
C ASN A 224 19.39 18.43 -10.49
N SER A 225 19.73 17.56 -11.44
CA SER A 225 19.05 17.49 -12.73
C SER A 225 17.59 17.04 -12.55
N PHE A 226 17.34 16.11 -11.64
CA PHE A 226 15.98 15.67 -11.30
C PHE A 226 15.18 16.79 -10.62
N ALA A 227 15.78 17.54 -9.70
CA ALA A 227 15.12 18.67 -9.04
C ALA A 227 14.70 19.75 -10.05
N GLU A 228 15.55 20.09 -11.02
CA GLU A 228 15.22 21.07 -12.06
C GLU A 228 14.11 20.58 -13.00
N TYR A 229 14.15 19.30 -13.38
CA TYR A 229 13.04 18.67 -14.11
C TYR A 229 11.73 18.74 -13.32
N LEU A 230 11.74 18.35 -12.04
CA LEU A 230 10.55 18.38 -11.19
C LEU A 230 10.01 19.79 -11.03
N ARG A 231 10.87 20.81 -10.88
CA ARG A 231 10.44 22.21 -10.80
C ARG A 231 9.64 22.61 -12.04
N ARG A 232 10.15 22.33 -13.23
CA ARG A 232 9.48 22.62 -14.52
C ARG A 232 8.17 21.84 -14.68
N ALA A 233 8.19 20.55 -14.36
CA ALA A 233 7.01 19.70 -14.43
C ALA A 233 5.92 20.17 -13.44
N SER A 234 6.32 20.49 -12.20
CA SER A 234 5.44 21.01 -11.15
C SER A 234 4.77 22.32 -11.56
N GLU A 235 5.54 23.31 -12.02
CA GLU A 235 5.01 24.59 -12.50
C GLU A 235 3.92 24.37 -13.57
N ARG A 236 4.19 23.47 -14.52
CA ARG A 236 3.24 23.17 -15.59
C ARG A 236 2.01 22.41 -15.11
N PHE A 237 2.17 21.35 -14.31
CA PHE A 237 1.05 20.54 -13.83
C PHE A 237 0.18 21.29 -12.81
N HIS A 238 0.78 22.05 -11.89
CA HIS A 238 0.04 22.87 -10.93
C HIS A 238 -0.74 23.99 -11.60
N SER A 239 -0.22 24.58 -12.68
CA SER A 239 -0.96 25.59 -13.46
C SER A 239 -2.27 25.07 -14.06
N GLU A 240 -2.40 23.74 -14.17
CA GLU A 240 -3.57 23.03 -14.70
C GLU A 240 -4.38 22.32 -13.59
N GLY A 241 -3.98 22.49 -12.32
CA GLY A 241 -4.64 21.93 -11.15
C GLY A 241 -4.31 20.46 -10.85
N TYR A 242 -3.27 19.89 -11.47
CA TYR A 242 -2.85 18.50 -11.21
C TYR A 242 -1.88 18.42 -10.05
N LYS A 243 -2.06 17.42 -9.18
CA LYS A 243 -1.10 17.08 -8.14
C LYS A 243 0.09 16.32 -8.69
N ILE A 244 1.24 16.49 -8.05
CA ILE A 244 2.48 15.79 -8.35
C ILE A 244 3.00 15.09 -7.10
N LEU A 245 3.01 13.76 -7.14
CA LEU A 245 3.72 12.94 -6.16
C LEU A 245 4.99 12.41 -6.79
N ILE A 246 5.99 12.14 -5.97
CA ILE A 246 7.16 11.36 -6.41
C ILE A 246 7.28 10.10 -5.57
N THR A 247 7.76 9.04 -6.20
CA THR A 247 8.14 7.81 -5.50
C THR A 247 9.63 7.64 -5.55
N VAL A 248 10.23 7.40 -4.39
CA VAL A 248 11.66 7.30 -4.19
C VAL A 248 11.95 5.95 -3.57
N THR A 249 12.74 5.12 -4.25
CA THR A 249 13.40 3.96 -3.65
C THR A 249 14.72 4.42 -3.04
N PRO A 250 14.86 4.45 -1.71
CA PRO A 250 16.13 4.78 -1.07
C PRO A 250 17.21 3.79 -1.51
N ILE A 251 18.42 4.28 -1.77
CA ILE A 251 19.55 3.39 -2.08
C ILE A 251 19.93 2.65 -0.78
N ALA A 252 19.64 1.35 -0.73
CA ALA A 252 19.87 0.50 0.43
C ALA A 252 20.90 -0.60 0.11
N ASN A 253 21.75 -0.92 1.09
CA ASN A 253 22.57 -2.14 1.03
C ASN A 253 21.79 -3.30 1.65
N ILE A 254 21.27 -4.22 0.82
CA ILE A 254 20.44 -5.36 1.24
C ILE A 254 21.08 -6.73 0.96
N GLU A 255 22.35 -6.73 0.51
CA GLU A 255 23.12 -7.94 0.23
C GLU A 255 23.89 -8.44 1.46
N ALA A 256 23.90 -7.65 2.53
CA ALA A 256 24.51 -7.96 3.82
C ALA A 256 23.45 -8.06 4.94
N PRO A 257 23.76 -8.69 6.08
CA PRO A 257 22.86 -8.74 7.24
C PRO A 257 22.47 -7.35 7.76
N ASP A 258 23.41 -6.41 7.73
CA ASP A 258 23.21 -5.03 8.20
C ASP A 258 22.70 -4.16 7.04
N VAL A 259 21.42 -3.78 7.10
CA VAL A 259 20.80 -2.91 6.09
C VAL A 259 21.08 -1.45 6.43
N SER A 260 21.60 -0.70 5.47
CA SER A 260 21.87 0.74 5.61
C SER A 260 21.45 1.51 4.36
N PHE A 261 21.13 2.80 4.48
CA PHE A 261 20.78 3.66 3.35
C PHE A 261 21.82 4.75 3.06
N GLU A 262 21.94 5.15 1.80
CA GLU A 262 22.62 6.38 1.45
C GLU A 262 21.78 7.60 1.85
N LYS A 263 22.44 8.59 2.48
CA LYS A 263 21.81 9.83 2.96
C LYS A 263 21.72 10.89 1.86
N ILE A 264 20.81 10.67 0.90
CA ILE A 264 20.54 11.61 -0.20
C ILE A 264 19.65 12.75 0.28
N ASP A 265 20.01 14.01 -0.03
CA ASP A 265 19.26 15.21 0.34
C ASP A 265 18.00 15.41 -0.53
N TYR A 266 16.99 14.59 -0.28
CA TYR A 266 15.68 14.67 -0.93
C TYR A 266 14.91 15.97 -0.59
N GLY A 267 15.37 16.76 0.39
CA GLY A 267 14.79 18.05 0.75
C GLY A 267 14.66 19.00 -0.43
N LYS A 268 15.60 18.92 -1.39
CA LYS A 268 15.60 19.68 -2.66
C LYS A 268 14.39 19.43 -3.56
N LEU A 269 13.67 18.33 -3.37
CA LEU A 269 12.52 17.95 -4.20
C LEU A 269 11.20 18.49 -3.63
N THR A 270 11.19 18.85 -2.34
CA THR A 270 9.98 19.13 -1.54
C THR A 270 9.15 20.29 -2.07
N GLU A 271 9.79 21.37 -2.53
CA GLU A 271 9.09 22.56 -3.01
C GLU A 271 8.30 22.31 -4.30
N SER A 272 8.71 21.31 -5.09
CA SER A 272 8.14 20.97 -6.40
C SER A 272 7.13 19.82 -6.36
N VAL A 273 6.77 19.32 -5.18
CA VAL A 273 5.89 18.13 -5.07
C VAL A 273 4.85 18.28 -3.97
N ASP A 274 3.70 17.64 -4.14
CA ASP A 274 2.65 17.55 -3.14
C ASP A 274 2.95 16.49 -2.08
N GLY A 275 3.78 15.51 -2.39
CA GLY A 275 4.26 14.50 -1.46
C GLY A 275 5.36 13.61 -2.04
N ILE A 276 6.18 13.07 -1.13
CA ILE A 276 7.27 12.14 -1.40
C ILE A 276 6.92 10.80 -0.78
N ILE A 277 6.80 9.77 -1.62
CA ILE A 277 6.55 8.40 -1.20
C ILE A 277 7.90 7.69 -1.11
N PHE A 278 8.29 7.27 0.10
CA PHE A 278 9.46 6.40 0.25
C PHE A 278 9.04 4.95 0.11
N SER A 279 9.41 4.30 -0.99
CA SER A 279 9.15 2.87 -1.19
C SER A 279 10.15 2.04 -0.40
N SER A 280 9.68 1.43 0.68
CA SER A 280 10.44 0.42 1.43
C SER A 280 10.21 -0.99 0.85
N TYR A 281 10.32 -1.13 -0.47
CA TYR A 281 10.09 -2.39 -1.18
C TYR A 281 10.75 -2.38 -2.55
N ASP A 282 11.09 -3.57 -3.06
CA ASP A 282 11.54 -3.77 -4.44
C ASP A 282 10.36 -4.05 -5.37
N TRP A 283 10.45 -3.54 -6.60
CA TRP A 283 9.33 -3.53 -7.56
C TRP A 283 9.12 -4.85 -8.32
N ALA A 284 10.13 -5.73 -8.42
CA ALA A 284 10.05 -6.89 -9.32
C ALA A 284 10.78 -8.17 -8.87
N LEU A 285 11.99 -8.10 -8.29
CA LEU A 285 12.80 -9.29 -7.95
C LEU A 285 13.64 -9.04 -6.70
N SER A 286 13.87 -10.08 -5.88
CA SER A 286 14.76 -9.99 -4.72
C SER A 286 15.81 -11.10 -4.76
N TYR A 287 17.04 -10.74 -5.14
CA TYR A 287 18.26 -11.53 -4.92
C TYR A 287 18.92 -11.18 -3.58
N SER A 288 18.12 -10.64 -2.65
CA SER A 288 18.60 -10.10 -1.39
C SER A 288 18.97 -11.19 -0.39
N TYR A 289 19.75 -10.79 0.61
CA TYR A 289 20.04 -11.63 1.76
C TYR A 289 18.74 -12.02 2.48
N PRO A 290 18.56 -13.28 2.93
CA PRO A 290 17.34 -13.72 3.61
C PRO A 290 17.09 -12.96 4.92
N ASN A 291 16.26 -11.93 4.86
CA ASN A 291 15.93 -11.04 5.97
C ASN A 291 14.48 -10.57 5.87
N SER A 292 13.98 -9.86 6.87
CA SER A 292 12.63 -9.28 6.90
C SER A 292 12.31 -8.35 5.72
N ILE A 293 13.31 -7.91 4.94
CA ILE A 293 13.24 -6.88 3.89
C ILE A 293 12.57 -5.60 4.41
N PHE A 294 13.40 -4.58 4.67
CA PHE A 294 13.01 -3.32 5.33
C PHE A 294 12.40 -3.53 6.74
N PRO A 295 13.22 -3.98 7.71
CA PRO A 295 12.81 -4.16 9.10
C PRO A 295 12.53 -2.80 9.78
N VAL A 296 11.63 -2.76 10.77
CA VAL A 296 11.13 -1.49 11.33
C VAL A 296 12.21 -0.64 12.01
N ASN A 297 13.20 -1.25 12.66
CA ASN A 297 14.38 -0.54 13.18
C ASN A 297 15.11 0.25 12.08
N VAL A 298 15.32 -0.36 10.92
CA VAL A 298 15.99 0.27 9.76
C VAL A 298 15.08 1.32 9.11
N LEU A 299 13.76 1.09 9.09
CA LEU A 299 12.78 2.08 8.62
C LEU A 299 12.77 3.34 9.49
N ARG A 300 12.96 3.20 10.81
CA ARG A 300 13.12 4.36 11.71
C ARG A 300 14.37 5.15 11.38
N GLU A 301 15.51 4.51 11.09
CA GLU A 301 16.71 5.22 10.67
C GLU A 301 16.50 6.05 9.38
N LEU A 302 15.76 5.50 8.42
CA LEU A 302 15.36 6.22 7.21
C LEU A 302 14.46 7.42 7.55
N LEU A 303 13.44 7.22 8.38
CA LEU A 303 12.49 8.26 8.74
C LEU A 303 13.13 9.36 9.60
N ASP A 304 14.00 9.02 10.56
CA ASP A 304 14.79 9.96 11.35
C ASP A 304 15.58 10.91 10.44
N TYR A 305 16.19 10.37 9.39
CA TYR A 305 16.89 11.17 8.40
C TYR A 305 15.90 11.99 7.54
N ALA A 306 14.86 11.36 7.00
CA ALA A 306 13.92 12.01 6.09
C ALA A 306 13.21 13.21 6.74
N VAL A 307 12.71 13.09 7.97
CA VAL A 307 12.04 14.20 8.67
C VAL A 307 13.00 15.32 9.08
N SER A 308 14.32 15.06 9.09
CA SER A 308 15.32 16.11 9.36
C SER A 308 15.54 17.05 8.17
N ILE A 309 15.10 16.66 6.96
CA ILE A 309 15.32 17.40 5.71
C ILE A 309 14.04 17.66 4.90
N ILE A 310 12.95 16.94 5.18
CA ILE A 310 11.63 17.09 4.53
C ILE A 310 10.59 17.33 5.64
N PRO A 311 9.67 18.31 5.47
CA PRO A 311 8.52 18.47 6.36
C PRO A 311 7.70 17.16 6.46
N PRO A 312 7.42 16.63 7.66
CA PRO A 312 6.71 15.36 7.84
C PRO A 312 5.39 15.25 7.07
N GLU A 313 4.65 16.35 6.96
CA GLU A 313 3.39 16.44 6.22
C GLU A 313 3.53 16.26 4.70
N LYS A 314 4.76 16.24 4.16
CA LYS A 314 5.07 15.90 2.76
C LYS A 314 5.49 14.45 2.58
N ILE A 315 5.71 13.70 3.66
CA ILE A 315 6.23 12.32 3.61
C ILE A 315 5.07 11.33 3.66
N ILE A 316 5.07 10.40 2.71
CA ILE A 316 4.17 9.25 2.67
C ILE A 316 5.00 7.99 2.77
N PHE A 317 4.66 7.13 3.73
CA PHE A 317 5.45 5.94 4.01
C PHE A 317 4.96 4.73 3.19
N GLY A 318 5.81 4.20 2.33
CA GLY A 318 5.52 3.02 1.52
C GLY A 318 5.61 1.73 2.34
N ILE A 319 4.61 0.87 2.24
CA ILE A 319 4.51 -0.43 2.90
C ILE A 319 4.20 -1.48 1.83
N THR A 320 4.85 -2.65 1.92
CA THR A 320 4.55 -3.78 1.06
C THR A 320 3.75 -4.87 1.77
N THR A 321 2.83 -5.51 1.04
CA THR A 321 2.08 -6.70 1.49
C THR A 321 2.76 -8.01 1.08
N LEU A 322 3.94 -7.96 0.47
CA LEU A 322 4.66 -9.15 0.02
C LEU A 322 5.55 -9.69 1.13
N GLY A 323 5.44 -10.98 1.41
CA GLY A 323 6.50 -11.77 2.02
C GLY A 323 7.42 -12.39 0.97
N TYR A 324 8.45 -13.07 1.44
CA TYR A 324 9.43 -13.75 0.60
C TYR A 324 9.82 -15.10 1.21
N ASP A 325 10.03 -16.08 0.33
CA ASP A 325 10.46 -17.44 0.64
C ASP A 325 11.80 -17.69 -0.05
N TRP A 326 12.84 -17.95 0.76
CA TRP A 326 14.19 -18.26 0.29
C TRP A 326 14.49 -19.74 0.46
N VAL A 327 15.00 -20.36 -0.60
CA VAL A 327 15.64 -21.67 -0.53
C VAL A 327 17.06 -21.51 0.01
N LEU A 328 17.41 -22.27 1.05
CA LEU A 328 18.70 -22.26 1.71
C LEU A 328 19.59 -23.45 1.29
N PRO A 329 20.93 -23.28 1.29
CA PRO A 329 21.70 -22.11 1.72
C PRO A 329 21.64 -20.94 0.73
N TYR A 330 21.71 -19.71 1.25
CA TYR A 330 21.81 -18.51 0.45
C TYR A 330 23.16 -18.41 -0.26
N VAL A 331 23.12 -18.09 -1.56
CA VAL A 331 24.28 -17.80 -2.39
C VAL A 331 24.05 -16.43 -3.06
N PRO A 332 24.90 -15.42 -2.77
CA PRO A 332 24.77 -14.09 -3.36
C PRO A 332 24.67 -14.11 -4.89
N GLY A 333 23.69 -13.39 -5.43
CA GLY A 333 23.43 -13.31 -6.87
C GLY A 333 22.88 -14.59 -7.53
N VAL A 334 22.62 -15.65 -6.76
CA VAL A 334 22.09 -16.93 -7.27
C VAL A 334 20.77 -17.30 -6.60
N THR A 335 20.68 -17.19 -5.28
CA THR A 335 19.45 -17.49 -4.55
C THR A 335 18.43 -16.39 -4.82
N GLU A 336 17.33 -16.76 -5.48
CA GLU A 336 16.17 -15.90 -5.72
C GLU A 336 15.13 -16.14 -4.62
N ALA A 337 14.55 -15.07 -4.09
CA ALA A 337 13.44 -15.14 -3.16
C ALA A 337 12.11 -15.16 -3.93
N ALA A 338 11.27 -16.17 -3.68
CA ALA A 338 9.93 -16.21 -4.24
C ALA A 338 8.99 -15.31 -3.43
N ALA A 339 8.30 -14.38 -4.08
CA ALA A 339 7.29 -13.57 -3.41
C ALA A 339 6.11 -14.46 -2.94
N ILE A 340 5.68 -14.27 -1.70
CA ILE A 340 4.63 -15.06 -1.06
C ILE A 340 3.64 -14.12 -0.37
N SER A 341 2.34 -14.43 -0.43
CA SER A 341 1.31 -13.69 0.32
C SER A 341 1.25 -14.15 1.77
N ASP A 342 0.88 -13.24 2.69
CA ASP A 342 0.74 -13.53 4.12
C ASP A 342 -0.17 -14.75 4.40
N SER A 343 -1.30 -14.86 3.68
CA SER A 343 -2.22 -16.01 3.82
C SER A 343 -1.58 -17.34 3.45
N ARG A 344 -0.68 -17.35 2.46
CA ARG A 344 0.05 -18.56 2.02
C ARG A 344 1.14 -18.92 3.02
N ALA A 345 1.83 -17.94 3.59
CA ALA A 345 2.80 -18.18 4.66
C ALA A 345 2.12 -18.81 5.90
N ILE A 346 0.95 -18.30 6.29
CA ILE A 346 0.15 -18.85 7.40
C ILE A 346 -0.31 -20.29 7.09
N GLU A 347 -0.78 -20.55 5.86
CA GLU A 347 -1.20 -21.88 5.43
C GLU A 347 -0.04 -22.89 5.51
N ILE A 348 1.15 -22.55 4.99
CA ILE A 348 2.34 -23.41 5.10
C ILE A 348 2.64 -23.72 6.58
N ALA A 349 2.60 -22.72 7.46
CA ALA A 349 2.85 -22.93 8.87
C ALA A 349 1.80 -23.85 9.52
N ALA A 350 0.51 -23.62 9.22
CA ALA A 350 -0.60 -24.41 9.75
C ALA A 350 -0.55 -25.88 9.29
N ASP A 351 -0.35 -26.11 7.99
CA ASP A 351 -0.36 -27.45 7.39
C ASP A 351 0.82 -28.31 7.84
N ASN A 352 1.93 -27.67 8.21
CA ASN A 352 3.15 -28.36 8.67
C ASN A 352 3.30 -28.35 10.20
N GLY A 353 2.34 -27.79 10.95
CA GLY A 353 2.43 -27.67 12.41
C GLY A 353 3.61 -26.82 12.90
N ILE A 354 4.03 -25.84 12.10
CA ILE A 354 5.17 -24.98 12.37
C ILE A 354 4.70 -23.77 13.19
N THR A 355 5.46 -23.43 14.23
CA THR A 355 5.22 -22.21 15.00
C THR A 355 5.80 -21.00 14.27
N ILE A 356 4.93 -20.04 13.96
CA ILE A 356 5.33 -18.74 13.42
C ILE A 356 6.08 -17.96 14.50
N GLN A 357 7.36 -17.71 14.27
CA GLN A 357 8.19 -16.88 15.14
C GLN A 357 7.99 -15.41 14.80
N PHE A 358 8.40 -14.52 15.71
CA PHE A 358 8.36 -13.08 15.49
C PHE A 358 9.68 -12.44 15.92
N ASN A 359 10.26 -11.64 15.04
CA ASN A 359 11.44 -10.86 15.35
C ASN A 359 11.00 -9.47 15.85
N GLU A 360 11.27 -9.18 17.12
CA GLU A 360 10.84 -7.93 17.77
C GLU A 360 11.54 -6.68 17.22
N GLU A 361 12.78 -6.77 16.79
CA GLU A 361 13.50 -5.60 16.27
C GLU A 361 13.00 -5.25 14.86
N ALA A 362 12.86 -6.27 14.02
CA ALA A 362 12.35 -6.13 12.67
C ALA A 362 10.84 -5.87 12.61
N GLN A 363 10.13 -6.23 13.68
CA GLN A 363 8.67 -6.28 13.75
C GLN A 363 8.08 -7.08 12.58
N SER A 364 8.60 -8.30 12.41
CA SER A 364 8.22 -9.18 11.30
C SER A 364 8.18 -10.66 11.70
N PRO A 365 7.14 -11.40 11.28
CA PRO A 365 7.06 -12.84 11.48
C PRO A 365 7.96 -13.60 10.51
N TYR A 366 8.44 -14.76 10.96
CA TYR A 366 9.23 -15.67 10.15
C TYR A 366 9.09 -17.12 10.62
N PHE A 367 9.45 -18.05 9.75
CA PHE A 367 9.64 -19.45 10.13
C PHE A 367 10.51 -20.18 9.11
N PHE A 368 10.98 -21.37 9.50
CA PHE A 368 11.69 -22.29 8.61
C PHE A 368 10.80 -23.50 8.31
N TYR A 369 10.89 -24.03 7.11
CA TYR A 369 10.24 -25.30 6.75
C TYR A 369 11.09 -26.10 5.77
N THR A 370 10.77 -27.38 5.58
CA THR A 370 11.47 -28.23 4.60
C THR A 370 10.49 -28.71 3.55
N GLU A 371 10.81 -28.49 2.28
CA GLU A 371 10.04 -28.96 1.15
C GLU A 371 10.97 -29.65 0.15
N ASN A 372 10.63 -30.85 -0.29
CA ASN A 372 11.40 -31.64 -1.26
C ASN A 372 12.90 -31.82 -0.90
N GLY A 373 13.23 -31.82 0.39
CA GLY A 373 14.60 -31.96 0.90
C GLY A 373 15.40 -30.66 0.99
N SER A 374 14.82 -29.53 0.57
CA SER A 374 15.42 -28.20 0.70
C SER A 374 14.91 -27.49 1.94
N LEU A 375 15.78 -26.74 2.62
CA LEU A 375 15.39 -25.87 3.73
C LEU A 375 14.93 -24.53 3.17
N HIS A 376 13.82 -24.02 3.68
CA HIS A 376 13.24 -22.74 3.32
C HIS A 376 13.19 -21.81 4.53
N LEU A 377 13.33 -20.50 4.28
CA LEU A 377 13.11 -19.44 5.25
C LEU A 377 12.07 -18.47 4.68
N VAL A 378 10.98 -18.29 5.42
CA VAL A 378 9.90 -17.36 5.05
C VAL A 378 9.94 -16.16 5.98
N TRP A 379 9.95 -14.96 5.40
CA TRP A 379 9.64 -13.70 6.09
C TRP A 379 8.40 -13.09 5.45
N PHE A 380 7.41 -12.71 6.24
CA PHE A 380 6.15 -12.17 5.72
C PHE A 380 5.62 -11.06 6.64
N LYS A 381 4.39 -10.60 6.42
CA LYS A 381 3.76 -9.59 7.27
C LYS A 381 2.54 -10.18 7.96
N ASP A 382 2.28 -9.74 9.17
CA ASP A 382 1.04 -10.05 9.88
C ASP A 382 0.48 -8.80 10.55
N ALA A 383 -0.56 -8.95 11.35
CA ALA A 383 -1.16 -7.84 12.07
C ALA A 383 -0.14 -7.03 12.88
N ARG A 384 0.85 -7.66 13.55
CA ARG A 384 1.88 -6.95 14.33
C ARG A 384 2.76 -6.11 13.43
N SER A 385 3.17 -6.67 12.29
CA SER A 385 4.01 -5.98 11.30
C SER A 385 3.32 -4.80 10.62
N PHE A 386 2.02 -4.94 10.33
CA PHE A 386 1.24 -3.84 9.76
C PHE A 386 0.97 -2.77 10.81
N ASP A 387 0.70 -3.16 12.05
CA ASP A 387 0.47 -2.25 13.17
C ASP A 387 1.71 -1.39 13.48
N SER A 388 2.89 -2.01 13.55
CA SER A 388 4.14 -1.30 13.81
C SER A 388 4.47 -0.30 12.70
N ARG A 389 4.27 -0.66 11.43
CA ARG A 389 4.52 0.21 10.26
C ARG A 389 3.48 1.31 10.11
N ALA A 390 2.20 1.00 10.32
CA ALA A 390 1.15 2.01 10.34
C ALA A 390 1.33 2.98 11.52
N GLY A 391 1.88 2.52 12.65
CA GLY A 391 2.22 3.35 13.81
C GLY A 391 3.31 4.39 13.53
N LEU A 392 4.22 4.14 12.59
CA LEU A 392 5.26 5.10 12.20
C LEU A 392 4.67 6.41 11.66
N VAL A 393 3.46 6.40 11.11
CA VAL A 393 2.78 7.62 10.65
C VAL A 393 2.48 8.56 11.81
N GLU A 394 2.01 8.04 12.94
CA GLU A 394 1.77 8.83 14.14
C GLU A 394 3.09 9.20 14.83
N GLU A 395 4.04 8.25 14.92
CA GLU A 395 5.34 8.44 15.55
C GLU A 395 6.14 9.59 14.93
N TYR A 396 6.07 9.75 13.61
CA TYR A 396 6.83 10.74 12.84
C TYR A 396 5.98 11.88 12.27
N ASP A 397 4.68 11.96 12.59
CA ASP A 397 3.76 12.97 12.06
C ASP A 397 3.65 12.99 10.52
N LEU A 398 3.71 11.81 9.89
CA LEU A 398 3.71 11.67 8.43
C LEU A 398 2.33 11.95 7.82
N GLN A 399 2.29 12.31 6.53
CA GLN A 399 1.05 12.53 5.78
C GLN A 399 0.19 11.26 5.68
N GLY A 400 0.82 10.09 5.58
CA GLY A 400 0.10 8.82 5.52
C GLY A 400 0.91 7.66 4.96
N VAL A 401 0.20 6.67 4.39
CA VAL A 401 0.78 5.41 3.90
C VAL A 401 0.50 5.16 2.43
N SER A 402 1.41 4.41 1.80
CA SER A 402 1.30 3.93 0.44
C SER A 402 1.48 2.41 0.39
N ILE A 403 0.62 1.68 -0.31
CA ILE A 403 0.58 0.22 -0.29
C ILE A 403 1.00 -0.35 -1.65
N TRP A 404 2.08 -1.14 -1.64
CA TRP A 404 2.57 -1.95 -2.77
C TRP A 404 2.35 -3.45 -2.49
N THR A 405 1.45 -4.15 -3.15
CA THR A 405 0.43 -3.65 -4.08
C THR A 405 -0.95 -4.01 -3.54
N ILE A 406 -1.98 -3.36 -4.08
CA ILE A 406 -3.37 -3.69 -3.73
C ILE A 406 -3.95 -4.83 -4.59
N MET A 407 -3.11 -5.57 -5.30
CA MET A 407 -3.53 -6.70 -6.16
C MET A 407 -4.19 -7.83 -5.36
N ARG A 408 -4.03 -7.83 -4.03
CA ARG A 408 -4.72 -8.71 -3.08
C ARG A 408 -5.26 -7.89 -1.93
N PHE A 409 -6.44 -8.25 -1.44
CA PHE A 409 -7.03 -7.57 -0.29
C PHE A 409 -6.47 -8.14 1.02
N SER A 410 -5.56 -7.40 1.68
CA SER A 410 -5.08 -7.74 3.03
C SER A 410 -6.05 -7.25 4.09
N THR A 411 -6.92 -8.14 4.57
CA THR A 411 -8.00 -7.78 5.51
C THR A 411 -7.45 -7.18 6.81
N GLN A 412 -6.44 -7.81 7.42
CA GLN A 412 -5.87 -7.34 8.68
C GLN A 412 -5.18 -5.97 8.55
N MET A 413 -4.42 -5.75 7.48
CA MET A 413 -3.78 -4.46 7.22
C MET A 413 -4.82 -3.34 7.10
N TRP A 414 -5.84 -3.53 6.28
CA TRP A 414 -6.89 -2.53 6.09
C TRP A 414 -7.72 -2.30 7.34
N PHE A 415 -7.97 -3.36 8.13
CA PHE A 415 -8.68 -3.23 9.40
C PHE A 415 -7.87 -2.45 10.44
N ILE A 416 -6.55 -2.69 10.53
CA ILE A 416 -5.63 -1.92 11.37
C ILE A 416 -5.61 -0.45 10.96
N ILE A 417 -5.44 -0.15 9.67
CA ILE A 417 -5.45 1.23 9.16
C ILE A 417 -6.77 1.92 9.50
N ASN A 418 -7.91 1.26 9.21
CA ASN A 418 -9.25 1.82 9.46
C ASN A 418 -9.56 2.01 10.95
N THR A 419 -8.93 1.26 11.85
CA THR A 419 -9.16 1.36 13.31
C THR A 419 -8.20 2.34 13.98
N ARG A 420 -7.06 2.66 13.35
CA ARG A 420 -6.10 3.67 13.80
C ARG A 420 -6.41 5.07 13.29
N TYR A 421 -6.89 5.18 12.05
CA TYR A 421 -6.98 6.47 11.36
C TYR A 421 -8.32 6.67 10.67
N TYR A 422 -8.73 7.94 10.55
CA TYR A 422 -9.68 8.34 9.52
C TYR A 422 -8.95 8.37 8.18
N ILE A 423 -9.59 7.87 7.12
CA ILE A 423 -9.00 7.89 5.79
C ILE A 423 -9.48 9.14 5.08
N GLU A 424 -8.52 9.98 4.67
CA GLU A 424 -8.81 11.21 3.95
C GLU A 424 -9.53 10.90 2.64
N ARG A 425 -10.58 11.68 2.39
CA ARG A 425 -11.34 11.65 1.14
C ARG A 425 -11.23 13.01 0.49
N LEU A 426 -11.28 13.01 -0.82
CA LEU A 426 -11.29 14.22 -1.62
C LEU A 426 -12.74 14.41 -2.13
N PRO A 427 -13.63 15.03 -1.33
CA PRO A 427 -15.00 15.25 -1.76
C PRO A 427 -15.03 16.21 -2.96
N GLY A 428 -15.80 15.85 -3.99
CA GLY A 428 -15.93 16.69 -5.18
C GLY A 428 -14.67 16.73 -6.04
N ILE A 429 -14.01 15.58 -6.25
CA ILE A 429 -13.05 15.39 -7.35
C ILE A 429 -13.78 15.68 -8.67
N ASN A 430 -13.88 16.96 -8.99
CA ASN A 430 -14.27 17.48 -10.28
C ASN A 430 -12.95 17.58 -11.06
N CYS A 431 -12.32 16.44 -11.37
CA CYS A 431 -11.19 16.42 -12.31
C CYS A 431 -11.62 16.92 -13.71
N GLN A 432 -12.92 17.19 -13.91
CA GLN A 432 -13.51 17.87 -15.07
C GLN A 432 -13.71 19.39 -14.93
N SER A 433 -13.64 20.01 -13.74
CA SER A 433 -13.84 21.48 -13.65
C SER A 433 -12.66 22.32 -14.17
N CYS A 434 -11.62 21.68 -14.72
CA CYS A 434 -10.57 22.34 -15.50
C CYS A 434 -10.84 22.33 -17.02
N VAL A 435 -12.04 21.92 -17.45
CA VAL A 435 -12.50 22.03 -18.84
C VAL A 435 -13.72 22.95 -18.86
N LEU A 436 -13.48 24.26 -18.83
CA LEU A 436 -14.29 25.36 -19.39
C LEU A 436 -13.91 26.68 -18.69
N ASN A 437 -12.95 27.37 -19.28
CA ASN A 437 -13.07 28.80 -19.61
C ASN A 437 -12.29 29.05 -20.90
#